data_AF-A0A0D3BRK2-F1
#
_entry.id   AF-A0A0D3BRK2-F1
#
_cell.length_a   1.000
_cell.length_b   1.000
_cell.length_c   1.000
_cell.angle_alpha   90.00
_cell.angle_beta   90.00
_cell.angle_gamma   90.00
#
_symmetry.space_group_name_H-M   'P 1'
#
loop_
_entity.id
_entity.type
_entity.pdbx_description
1 polymer ?
#
loop_
_entity_poly.entity_id
_entity_poly.type
_entity_poly.pdbx_seq_one_letter_code
_entity_poly.pdbx_strand_id
1 'polypeptide(L)'
;MDEDPLQILEKLLHLKSVVLGHRSFVGRKMVCSKGGFPQLCNLEISFLYDLEEWIVEEGSMPCLRTLSIWYCEKLEELPEGLKYITSLKELKITDRNKEWKTKLVPGEPTQNQYPLLTV
;
A
#
# COMPACT_ATOMS: atom_id res chain seq x y z
N MET A 1 -23.55 -4.75 -12.68
CA MET A 1 -23.33 -4.14 -11.34
C MET A 1 -21.89 -4.46 -11.05
N ASP A 2 -21.02 -3.54 -11.42
CA ASP A 2 -19.58 -3.77 -11.54
C ASP A 2 -18.85 -2.64 -10.81
N GLU A 3 -19.32 -2.31 -9.61
CA GLU A 3 -18.53 -1.46 -8.73
C GLU A 3 -17.40 -2.32 -8.19
N ASP A 4 -16.17 -2.02 -8.62
CA ASP A 4 -14.95 -2.61 -8.08
C ASP A 4 -15.01 -2.52 -6.54
N PRO A 5 -14.83 -3.63 -5.80
CA PRO A 5 -14.85 -3.64 -4.34
C PRO A 5 -13.99 -2.53 -3.72
N LEU A 6 -12.89 -2.13 -4.37
CA LEU A 6 -12.03 -1.04 -3.91
C LEU A 6 -12.70 0.35 -4.00
N GLN A 7 -13.51 0.60 -5.04
CA GLN A 7 -14.25 1.87 -5.16
C GLN A 7 -15.28 2.05 -4.05
N ILE A 8 -15.78 0.95 -3.49
CA ILE A 8 -16.70 0.99 -2.36
C ILE A 8 -15.92 1.27 -1.07
N LEU A 9 -14.78 0.60 -0.87
CA LEU A 9 -13.92 0.78 0.31
C LEU A 9 -13.40 2.21 0.42
N GLU A 10 -13.04 2.85 -0.69
CA GLU A 10 -12.56 4.24 -0.74
C GLU A 10 -13.56 5.26 -0.21
N LYS A 11 -14.86 4.97 -0.38
CA LYS A 11 -15.97 5.84 0.05
C LYS A 11 -16.27 5.69 1.55
N LEU A 12 -15.66 4.72 2.24
CA LEU A 12 -15.82 4.52 3.68
C LEU A 12 -14.94 5.51 4.45
N LEU A 13 -15.49 6.70 4.72
CA LEU A 13 -14.77 7.84 5.29
C LEU A 13 -14.15 7.60 6.69
N HIS A 14 -14.62 6.59 7.42
CA HIS A 14 -14.14 6.26 8.78
C HIS A 14 -13.18 5.08 8.82
N LEU A 15 -12.79 4.57 7.66
CA LEU A 15 -11.98 3.38 7.58
C LEU A 15 -10.52 3.72 7.93
N LYS A 16 -9.99 3.09 8.97
CA LYS A 16 -8.66 3.38 9.55
C LYS A 16 -7.60 2.35 9.19
N SER A 17 -8.01 1.13 8.86
CA SER A 17 -7.09 0.05 8.48
C SER A 17 -7.71 -0.78 7.35
N VAL A 18 -6.98 -0.94 6.26
CA VAL A 18 -7.30 -1.87 5.16
C VAL A 18 -6.21 -2.93 5.11
N VAL A 19 -6.63 -4.19 4.98
CA VAL A 19 -5.73 -5.29 4.62
C VAL A 19 -6.27 -5.95 3.37
N LEU A 20 -5.50 -5.89 2.29
CA LEU A 20 -5.76 -6.54 1.02
C LEU A 20 -4.86 -7.77 0.91
N GLY A 21 -5.36 -8.91 1.38
CA GLY A 21 -4.64 -10.19 1.34
C GLY A 21 -4.92 -11.00 0.07
N HIS A 22 -4.51 -12.28 0.09
CA HIS A 22 -4.71 -13.24 -0.99
C HIS A 22 -6.17 -13.24 -1.50
N ARG A 23 -6.35 -13.05 -2.82
CA ARG A 23 -7.66 -12.98 -3.53
C ARG A 23 -8.60 -11.84 -3.10
N SER A 24 -8.15 -10.86 -2.31
CA SER A 24 -8.97 -9.67 -1.97
C SER A 24 -9.17 -8.73 -3.15
N PHE A 25 -8.28 -8.79 -4.13
CA PHE A 25 -8.32 -8.02 -5.36
C PHE A 25 -7.95 -8.93 -6.54
N VAL A 26 -8.76 -8.89 -7.59
CA VAL A 26 -8.57 -9.70 -8.81
C VAL A 26 -8.15 -8.82 -10.00
N GLY A 27 -8.14 -7.50 -9.82
CA GLY A 27 -7.67 -6.57 -10.84
C GLY A 27 -6.15 -6.58 -10.97
N ARG A 28 -5.68 -6.10 -12.13
CA ARG A 28 -4.25 -5.87 -12.39
C ARG A 28 -3.79 -4.46 -12.07
N LYS A 29 -4.74 -3.54 -11.95
CA LYS A 29 -4.51 -2.12 -11.70
C LYS A 29 -5.32 -1.66 -10.50
N MET A 30 -4.63 -1.25 -9.46
CA MET A 30 -5.23 -0.64 -8.27
C MET A 30 -5.13 0.87 -8.38
N VAL A 31 -6.22 1.58 -8.10
CA VAL A 31 -6.25 3.05 -8.10
C VAL A 31 -6.79 3.51 -6.75
N CYS A 32 -6.04 4.33 -6.03
CA CYS A 32 -6.53 5.07 -4.88
C CYS A 32 -6.83 6.50 -5.30
N SER A 33 -8.13 6.82 -5.39
CA SER A 33 -8.62 8.06 -5.98
C SER A 33 -8.36 9.26 -5.07
N LYS A 34 -8.35 10.47 -5.66
CA LYS A 34 -8.30 11.73 -4.91
C LYS A 34 -9.44 11.82 -3.89
N GLY A 35 -9.10 12.09 -2.63
CA GLY A 35 -10.07 12.13 -1.54
C GLY A 35 -10.57 10.78 -1.05
N GLY A 36 -10.11 9.67 -1.66
CA GLY A 36 -10.34 8.32 -1.17
C GLY A 36 -9.61 8.08 0.15
N PHE A 37 -10.21 7.26 1.01
CA PHE A 37 -9.60 6.83 2.28
C PHE A 37 -9.13 7.99 3.19
N PRO A 38 -9.97 8.99 3.50
CA PRO A 38 -9.54 10.22 4.18
C PRO A 38 -8.99 10.01 5.60
N GLN A 39 -9.37 8.91 6.27
CA GLN A 39 -8.94 8.58 7.64
C GLN A 39 -8.08 7.31 7.73
N LEU A 40 -7.63 6.78 6.59
CA LEU A 40 -6.86 5.55 6.57
C LEU A 40 -5.48 5.79 7.19
N CYS A 41 -5.15 5.01 8.21
CA CYS A 41 -3.88 5.08 8.93
C CYS A 41 -2.97 3.91 8.59
N ASN A 42 -3.53 2.73 8.26
CA ASN A 42 -2.78 1.52 7.97
C ASN A 42 -3.28 0.89 6.67
N LEU A 43 -2.38 0.65 5.72
CA LEU A 43 -2.66 -0.08 4.50
C LEU A 43 -1.68 -1.24 4.39
N GLU A 44 -2.23 -2.46 4.28
CA GLU A 44 -1.47 -3.64 3.94
C GLU A 44 -1.94 -4.20 2.60
N ILE A 45 -0.97 -4.47 1.73
CA ILE A 45 -1.18 -5.13 0.43
C ILE A 45 -0.32 -6.39 0.45
N SER A 46 -0.94 -7.56 0.54
CA SER A 46 -0.24 -8.84 0.65
C SER A 46 -0.78 -9.89 -0.31
N PHE A 47 0.13 -10.64 -0.95
CA PHE A 47 -0.20 -11.77 -1.83
C PHE A 47 -1.09 -11.40 -3.05
N LEU A 48 -0.97 -10.16 -3.54
CA LEU A 48 -1.62 -9.72 -4.77
C LEU A 48 -0.71 -9.99 -5.98
N TYR A 49 -0.56 -11.26 -6.34
CA TYR A 49 0.37 -11.70 -7.38
C TYR A 49 0.06 -11.17 -8.79
N ASP A 50 -1.18 -10.78 -9.05
CA ASP A 50 -1.63 -10.24 -10.33
C ASP A 50 -1.61 -8.70 -10.40
N LEU A 51 -1.29 -8.02 -9.30
CA LEU A 51 -1.19 -6.56 -9.28
C LEU A 51 0.05 -6.12 -10.06
N GLU A 52 -0.17 -5.49 -11.21
CA GLU A 52 0.86 -4.97 -12.12
C GLU A 52 1.10 -3.48 -11.89
N GLU A 53 0.02 -2.71 -11.70
CA GLU A 53 0.06 -1.25 -11.59
C GLU A 53 -0.66 -0.78 -10.33
N TRP A 54 -0.04 0.13 -9.58
CA TRP A 54 -0.66 0.80 -8.45
C TRP A 54 -0.56 2.32 -8.63
N ILE A 55 -1.72 2.99 -8.69
CA ILE A 55 -1.84 4.43 -8.80
C ILE A 55 -2.35 4.99 -7.48
N VAL A 56 -1.68 6.04 -7.01
CA VAL A 56 -2.13 6.87 -5.90
C VAL A 56 -2.28 8.29 -6.44
N GLU A 57 -3.49 8.83 -6.42
CA GLU A 57 -3.73 10.20 -6.84
C GLU A 57 -3.37 11.21 -5.74
N GLU A 58 -3.02 12.43 -6.13
CA GLU A 58 -2.75 13.51 -5.18
C GLU A 58 -3.98 13.79 -4.30
N GLY A 59 -3.77 13.77 -2.97
CA GLY A 59 -4.85 13.94 -1.99
C GLY A 59 -5.57 12.64 -1.61
N SER A 60 -5.10 11.49 -2.07
CA SER A 60 -5.51 10.19 -1.57
C SER A 60 -4.82 9.85 -0.24
N MET A 61 -5.53 9.14 0.65
CA MET A 61 -4.98 8.62 1.92
C MET A 61 -4.13 9.61 2.75
N PRO A 62 -4.61 10.84 3.01
CA PRO A 62 -3.81 11.91 3.63
C PRO A 62 -3.36 11.61 5.08
N CYS A 63 -3.92 10.58 5.71
CA CYS A 63 -3.62 10.18 7.09
C CYS A 63 -2.78 8.91 7.20
N LEU A 64 -2.33 8.34 6.08
CA LEU A 64 -1.65 7.04 6.07
C LEU A 64 -0.32 7.11 6.82
N ARG A 65 -0.15 6.24 7.83
CA ARG A 65 1.04 6.20 8.70
C ARG A 65 1.88 4.98 8.43
N THR A 66 1.26 3.86 8.14
CA THR A 66 1.92 2.58 7.92
C THR A 66 1.46 2.00 6.60
N LEU A 67 2.43 1.73 5.72
CA LEU A 67 2.22 1.03 4.46
C LEU A 67 3.06 -0.24 4.47
N SER A 68 2.41 -1.38 4.25
CA SER A 68 3.10 -2.67 4.16
C SER A 68 2.74 -3.38 2.86
N ILE A 69 3.75 -3.81 2.11
CA ILE A 69 3.60 -4.49 0.82
C ILE A 69 4.37 -5.82 0.89
N TRP A 70 3.67 -6.93 0.73
CA TRP A 70 4.24 -8.28 0.85
C TRP A 70 3.88 -9.13 -0.37
N TYR A 71 4.87 -9.78 -0.98
CA TYR A 71 4.65 -10.80 -2.02
C TYR A 71 3.75 -10.32 -3.18
N CYS A 72 4.04 -9.16 -3.76
CA CYS A 72 3.35 -8.59 -4.92
C CYS A 72 4.25 -8.63 -6.17
N GLU A 73 4.50 -9.85 -6.66
CA GLU A 73 5.60 -10.16 -7.60
C GLU A 73 5.48 -9.45 -8.96
N LYS A 74 4.28 -9.04 -9.39
CA LYS A 74 4.08 -8.30 -10.65
C LYS A 74 4.11 -6.78 -10.51
N LEU A 75 4.09 -6.24 -9.29
CA LEU A 75 4.12 -4.79 -9.07
C LEU A 75 5.56 -4.29 -9.25
N GLU A 76 5.89 -3.77 -10.43
CA GLU A 76 7.27 -3.40 -10.79
C GLU A 76 7.77 -2.14 -10.08
N GLU A 77 6.87 -1.19 -9.82
CA GLU A 77 7.19 0.10 -9.22
C GLU A 77 6.17 0.53 -8.17
N LEU A 78 6.64 1.38 -7.25
CA LEU A 78 5.76 2.06 -6.31
C LEU A 78 5.09 3.26 -7.00
N PRO A 79 3.84 3.58 -6.66
CA PRO A 79 3.17 4.75 -7.19
C PRO A 79 3.97 6.01 -6.89
N GLU A 80 4.21 6.84 -7.91
CA GLU A 80 4.77 8.17 -7.68
C GLU A 80 3.93 8.99 -6.69
N GLY A 81 2.63 8.74 -6.64
CA GLY A 81 1.70 9.42 -5.74
C GLY A 81 1.99 9.24 -4.26
N LEU A 82 2.77 8.22 -3.87
CA LEU A 82 3.22 8.07 -2.48
C LEU A 82 4.03 9.28 -2.00
N LYS A 83 4.67 10.04 -2.89
CA LYS A 83 5.40 11.28 -2.54
C LYS A 83 4.51 12.35 -1.93
N TYR A 84 3.19 12.31 -2.18
CA TYR A 84 2.23 13.25 -1.62
C TYR A 84 1.74 12.85 -0.21
N ILE A 85 2.03 11.63 0.23
CA ILE A 85 1.63 11.12 1.55
C ILE A 85 2.69 11.51 2.59
N THR A 86 2.62 12.74 3.05
CA THR A 86 3.57 13.29 4.04
C THR A 86 3.38 12.72 5.46
N SER A 87 2.27 12.05 5.72
CA SER A 87 1.96 11.42 7.01
C SER A 87 2.64 10.06 7.22
N LEU A 88 3.24 9.49 6.17
CA LEU A 88 3.81 8.14 6.20
C LEU A 88 5.01 8.08 7.14
N LYS A 89 4.97 7.17 8.10
CA LYS A 89 6.03 6.97 9.10
C LYS A 89 6.77 5.67 8.91
N GLU A 90 6.07 4.65 8.42
CA GLU A 90 6.61 3.32 8.28
C GLU A 90 6.24 2.76 6.91
N LEU A 91 7.28 2.37 6.17
CA LEU A 91 7.16 1.64 4.93
C LEU A 91 7.85 0.28 5.10
N LYS A 92 7.09 -0.79 4.92
CA LYS A 92 7.59 -2.16 4.89
C LYS A 92 7.33 -2.71 3.51
N ILE A 93 8.38 -3.11 2.82
CA ILE A 93 8.24 -3.83 1.56
C ILE A 93 9.02 -5.12 1.67
N THR A 94 8.42 -6.22 1.24
CA THR A 94 9.09 -7.50 1.11
C THR A 94 8.58 -8.17 -0.13
N ASP A 95 9.51 -8.38 -1.05
CA ASP A 95 9.30 -9.17 -2.24
C ASP A 95 10.46 -10.14 -2.34
N ARG A 96 10.20 -11.36 -2.81
CA ARG A 96 11.21 -12.41 -2.91
C ARG A 96 12.35 -12.03 -3.85
N ASN A 97 12.11 -11.16 -4.83
CA ASN A 97 13.02 -10.93 -5.96
C ASN A 97 13.12 -9.47 -6.44
N LYS A 98 12.77 -8.45 -5.64
CA LYS A 98 12.83 -7.04 -6.09
C LYS A 98 13.61 -6.13 -5.15
N GLU A 99 14.55 -5.39 -5.75
CA GLU A 99 15.12 -4.18 -5.15
C GLU A 99 14.19 -3.01 -5.48
N TRP A 100 13.31 -2.67 -4.54
CA TRP A 100 12.46 -1.48 -4.70
C TRP A 100 13.37 -0.26 -4.64
N LYS A 101 13.37 0.55 -5.69
CA LYS A 101 14.11 1.82 -5.72
C LYS A 101 13.40 2.81 -4.81
N THR A 102 13.67 2.73 -3.51
CA THR A 102 13.09 3.62 -2.51
C THR A 102 13.66 5.03 -2.69
N LYS A 103 12.93 5.88 -3.44
CA LYS A 103 13.11 7.33 -3.38
C LYS A 103 12.18 7.91 -2.31
N LEU A 104 12.41 7.52 -1.06
CA LEU A 104 11.78 8.19 0.08
C LEU A 104 12.86 8.96 0.83
N VAL A 105 12.92 10.26 0.61
CA VAL A 105 13.63 11.21 1.47
C VAL A 105 12.52 11.93 2.22
N PRO A 106 12.41 11.84 3.57
CA PRO A 106 13.37 12.53 4.46
C PRO A 106 13.59 11.90 5.87
N GLY A 107 14.85 11.86 6.33
CA GLY A 107 15.24 11.73 7.76
C GLY A 107 15.34 10.30 8.34
N GLU A 108 16.56 9.78 8.44
CA GLU A 108 16.95 8.49 9.07
C GLU A 108 16.79 8.45 10.61
N PRO A 109 16.95 7.29 11.32
CA PRO A 109 17.22 5.92 10.86
C PRO A 109 16.27 4.81 11.36
N THR A 110 16.40 3.65 10.71
CA THR A 110 15.79 2.34 10.94
C THR A 110 16.16 1.67 12.27
N GLN A 111 15.23 0.95 12.89
CA GLN A 111 15.53 -0.32 13.57
C GLN A 111 14.28 -1.19 13.72
N ASN A 112 14.28 -2.37 13.09
CA ASN A 112 13.90 -3.65 13.70
C ASN A 112 13.93 -4.78 12.67
N GLN A 113 15.07 -5.49 12.64
CA GLN A 113 15.08 -6.94 12.42
C GLN A 113 14.39 -7.60 13.61
N TYR A 114 13.53 -8.59 13.35
CA TYR A 114 13.23 -9.62 14.35
C TYR A 114 13.44 -11.02 13.73
N PRO A 115 13.97 -11.99 14.51
CA PRO A 115 14.52 -13.24 14.01
C PRO A 115 13.46 -14.31 13.72
N LEU A 116 13.86 -15.33 12.94
CA LEU A 116 13.14 -16.60 12.83
C LEU A 116 12.93 -17.22 14.23
N LEU A 117 11.70 -17.63 14.52
CA LEU A 117 11.44 -18.70 15.48
C LEU A 117 10.59 -19.77 14.80
N THR A 118 11.27 -20.87 14.49
CA THR A 118 10.69 -22.19 14.28
C THR A 118 10.18 -22.70 15.63
N VAL A 119 8.96 -23.22 15.66
CA VAL A 119 8.53 -24.25 16.64
C VAL A 119 8.26 -25.51 15.84
#